data_AF-A0A535YE24-F1
#
_entry.id   AF-A0A535YE24-F1
#
_cell.length_a   1.000
_cell.length_b   1.000
_cell.length_c   1.000
_cell.angle_alpha   90.00
_cell.angle_beta   90.00
_cell.angle_gamma   90.00
#
_symmetry.space_group_name_H-M   'P 1'
#
loop_
_entity.id
_entity.type
_entity.pdbx_description
1 polymer ?
#
loop_
_entity_poly.entity_id
_entity_poly.type
_entity_poly.pdbx_seq_one_letter_code
_entity_poly.pdbx_strand_id
1 'polypeptide(L)'
;MRAVVVTVLIDLPANHRFHRATLAALEHASEHGRIPLDVRVVCTDEVQDASRIAAAGSAVIIGPGSPYRDPEAAHGVVRAARERKIPLVGT
;
A
#
# COMPACT_ATOMS: atom_id res chain seq x y z
N MET A 1 5.62 6.51 20.16
CA MET A 1 5.98 5.57 19.07
C MET A 1 5.84 6.28 17.74
N ARG A 2 6.71 6.00 16.77
CA ARG A 2 6.59 6.55 15.42
C ARG A 2 5.51 5.78 14.66
N ALA A 3 4.71 6.47 13.85
CA ALA A 3 3.71 5.82 13.00
C ALA A 3 4.39 4.93 11.95
N VAL A 4 3.82 3.75 11.70
CA VAL A 4 4.22 2.86 10.60
C VAL A 4 3.55 3.37 9.32
N VAL A 5 4.33 3.58 8.28
CA VAL A 5 3.79 4.01 6.98
C VAL A 5 3.26 2.79 6.25
N VAL A 6 2.00 2.82 5.83
CA VAL A 6 1.38 1.77 5.01
C VAL A 6 0.97 2.38 3.69
N THR A 7 1.61 1.96 2.60
CA THR A 7 1.19 2.37 1.25
C THR A 7 0.17 1.40 0.71
N VAL A 8 -0.99 1.88 0.30
CA VAL A 8 -2.04 1.14 -0.40
C VAL A 8 -1.98 1.53 -1.87
N LEU A 9 -1.52 0.62 -2.72
CA LEU A 9 -1.40 0.81 -4.15
C LEU A 9 -2.70 0.40 -4.85
N ILE A 10 -3.47 1.38 -5.32
CA ILE A 10 -4.78 1.23 -5.98
C ILE A 10 -5.03 2.39 -6.93
N ASP A 11 -5.67 2.14 -8.07
CA ASP A 11 -5.87 3.17 -9.12
C ASP A 11 -7.23 3.88 -9.10
N LEU A 12 -8.16 3.42 -8.26
CA LEU A 12 -9.41 4.15 -8.04
C LEU A 12 -9.27 5.07 -6.82
N PRO A 13 -10.07 6.14 -6.76
CA PRO A 13 -10.06 7.05 -5.61
C PRO A 13 -10.19 6.32 -4.27
N ALA A 14 -9.51 6.81 -3.23
CA ALA A 14 -9.53 6.21 -1.90
C ALA A 14 -10.95 6.04 -1.31
N ASN A 15 -11.88 6.94 -1.67
CA ASN A 15 -13.28 6.88 -1.22
C ASN A 15 -14.17 5.93 -2.06
N HIS A 16 -13.61 5.30 -3.11
CA HIS A 16 -14.33 4.37 -3.96
C HIS A 16 -14.78 3.15 -3.18
N ARG A 17 -16.01 2.68 -3.44
CA ARG A 17 -16.65 1.61 -2.65
C ARG A 17 -15.82 0.31 -2.54
N PHE A 18 -15.01 0.02 -3.56
CA PHE A 18 -14.20 -1.19 -3.63
C PHE A 18 -12.97 -1.16 -2.70
N HIS A 19 -12.59 -0.01 -2.17
CA HIS A 19 -11.41 0.13 -1.29
C HIS A 19 -11.77 0.37 0.18
N ARG A 20 -13.04 0.66 0.47
CA ARG A 20 -13.52 0.94 1.84
C ARG A 20 -13.19 -0.18 2.82
N ALA A 21 -13.35 -1.44 2.41
CA ALA A 21 -13.06 -2.57 3.27
C ALA A 21 -11.57 -2.67 3.63
N THR A 22 -10.67 -2.44 2.66
CA THR A 22 -9.22 -2.43 2.88
C THR A 22 -8.80 -1.32 3.84
N LEU A 23 -9.33 -0.11 3.65
CA LEU A 23 -9.00 1.02 4.53
C LEU A 23 -9.56 0.85 5.95
N ALA A 24 -10.80 0.36 6.08
CA ALA A 24 -11.40 0.05 7.38
C ALA A 24 -10.63 -1.06 8.12
N ALA A 25 -10.12 -2.07 7.40
CA ALA A 25 -9.31 -3.12 7.99
C ALA A 25 -7.99 -2.58 8.57
N LEU A 26 -7.36 -1.61 7.91
CA LEU A 26 -6.16 -0.94 8.44
C LEU A 26 -6.47 -0.12 9.69
N GLU A 27 -7.58 0.60 9.71
CA GLU A 27 -8.05 1.35 10.88
C GLU A 27 -8.29 0.42 12.07
N HIS A 28 -9.05 -0.67 11.87
CA HIS A 28 -9.27 -1.68 12.90
C HIS A 28 -7.96 -2.31 13.40
N ALA A 29 -7.00 -2.58 12.51
CA ALA A 29 -5.70 -3.14 12.88
C ALA A 29 -4.85 -2.15 13.70
N SER A 30 -4.88 -0.86 13.32
CA SER A 30 -4.23 0.24 14.05
C SER A 30 -4.78 0.33 15.48
N GLU A 31 -6.10 0.36 15.62
CA GLU A 31 -6.79 0.44 16.91
C GLU A 31 -6.52 -0.78 17.80
N HIS A 32 -6.70 -1.98 17.25
CA HIS A 32 -6.51 -3.23 17.98
C HIS A 32 -5.05 -3.40 18.42
N GLY A 33 -4.11 -3.14 17.53
CA GLY A 33 -2.67 -3.24 17.81
C GLY A 33 -2.12 -2.09 18.65
N ARG A 34 -2.87 -0.99 18.81
CA ARG A 34 -2.40 0.29 19.37
C ARG A 34 -1.11 0.78 18.68
N ILE A 35 -1.00 0.52 17.38
CA ILE A 35 0.13 0.93 16.54
C ILE A 35 -0.38 2.04 15.62
N PRO A 36 0.12 3.28 15.73
CA PRO A 36 -0.29 4.34 14.83
C PRO A 36 0.14 4.02 13.39
N LEU A 37 -0.81 4.10 12.45
CA LEU A 37 -0.56 3.94 11.01
C LEU A 37 -0.68 5.28 10.29
N ASP A 38 0.26 5.56 9.39
CA ASP A 38 0.16 6.62 8.37
C ASP A 38 -0.17 5.95 7.04
N VAL A 39 -1.46 5.87 6.72
CA VAL A 39 -1.97 5.20 5.52
C VAL A 39 -1.93 6.15 4.34
N ARG A 40 -1.22 5.74 3.28
CA ARG A 40 -1.06 6.52 2.05
C ARG A 40 -1.62 5.74 0.88
N VAL A 41 -2.60 6.31 0.19
CA VAL A 41 -3.12 5.74 -1.05
C VAL A 41 -2.34 6.34 -2.22
N VAL A 42 -1.81 5.47 -3.07
CA VAL A 42 -0.98 5.85 -4.23
C VAL A 42 -1.52 5.13 -5.46
N CYS A 43 -1.68 5.86 -6.56
CA CYS A 43 -2.02 5.24 -7.85
C CYS A 43 -0.76 4.72 -8.53
N THR A 44 -0.89 3.66 -9.33
CA THR A 44 0.24 3.04 -10.03
C THR A 44 0.95 4.01 -10.99
N ASP A 45 0.21 4.91 -11.63
CA ASP A 45 0.71 5.96 -12.51
C ASP A 45 1.46 7.09 -11.78
N GLU A 46 1.38 7.15 -10.44
CA GLU A 46 2.13 8.09 -9.60
C GLU A 46 3.46 7.50 -9.09
N VAL A 47 3.70 6.20 -9.30
CA VAL A 47 4.90 5.52 -8.83
C VAL A 47 6.08 5.83 -9.74
N GLN A 48 6.87 6.83 -9.37
CA GLN A 48 8.11 7.17 -10.07
C GLN A 48 9.29 6.27 -9.66
N ASP A 49 9.31 5.80 -8.41
CA ASP A 49 10.38 4.99 -7.83
C ASP A 49 9.80 4.00 -6.82
N ALA A 50 9.67 2.74 -7.25
CA ALA A 50 9.15 1.64 -6.43
C ALA A 50 9.96 1.44 -5.13
N SER A 51 11.24 1.81 -5.12
CA SER A 51 12.09 1.68 -3.95
C SER A 51 11.75 2.69 -2.85
N ARG A 52 11.12 3.83 -3.19
CA ARG A 52 10.61 4.80 -2.21
C ARG A 52 9.31 4.32 -1.56
N ILE A 53 8.50 3.56 -2.30
CA ILE A 53 7.30 2.92 -1.76
C ILE A 53 7.72 1.82 -0.76
N ALA A 54 8.68 0.98 -1.14
CA ALA A 54 9.26 -0.07 -0.30
C ALA A 54 10.45 0.44 0.54
N ALA A 55 10.23 1.47 1.36
CA ALA A 55 11.23 2.00 2.29
C ALA A 55 11.26 1.24 3.63
N ALA A 56 12.40 1.27 4.32
CA ALA A 56 12.54 0.64 5.64
C ALA A 56 11.58 1.26 6.67
N GLY A 57 10.93 0.40 7.47
CA GLY A 57 9.91 0.83 8.44
C GLY A 57 8.53 1.10 7.84
N SER A 58 8.31 0.76 6.58
CA SER A 58 7.02 0.83 5.90
C SER A 58 6.43 -0.58 5.68
N ALA A 59 5.19 -0.63 5.20
CA ALA A 59 4.54 -1.81 4.63
C ALA A 59 3.75 -1.43 3.36
N VAL A 60 3.43 -2.41 2.54
CA VAL A 60 2.67 -2.21 1.29
C VAL A 60 1.46 -3.12 1.21
N ILE A 61 0.35 -2.58 0.74
CA ILE A 61 -0.82 -3.34 0.30
C ILE A 61 -1.00 -3.11 -1.19
N ILE A 62 -1.06 -4.19 -1.97
CA ILE A 62 -1.41 -4.17 -3.38
C ILE A 62 -2.90 -4.50 -3.46
N GLY A 63 -3.74 -3.49 -3.70
CA GLY A 63 -5.18 -3.67 -3.84
C GLY A 63 -5.55 -4.11 -5.26
N PRO A 64 -6.81 -4.54 -5.49
CA PRO A 64 -7.22 -5.05 -6.80
C PRO A 64 -7.20 -3.94 -7.86
N GLY A 65 -6.64 -4.22 -9.03
CA GLY A 65 -6.57 -3.29 -10.15
C GLY A 65 -6.70 -3.99 -11.50
N SER A 66 -7.93 -4.30 -11.92
CA SER A 66 -8.19 -4.82 -13.27
C SER A 66 -8.88 -3.77 -14.14
N PRO A 67 -8.18 -3.18 -15.12
CA PRO A 67 -6.71 -3.14 -15.25
C PRO A 67 -6.08 -2.07 -14.34
N TYR A 68 -4.83 -2.29 -13.92
CA TYR A 68 -4.00 -1.22 -13.39
C TYR A 68 -3.72 -0.21 -14.51
N ARG A 69 -3.56 1.06 -14.15
CA ARG A 69 -3.11 2.10 -15.08
C ARG A 69 -1.67 1.86 -15.51
N ASP A 70 -0.82 1.47 -14.56
CA ASP A 70 0.56 1.03 -14.79
C ASP A 70 0.83 -0.32 -14.09
N PRO A 71 0.73 -1.44 -14.83
CA PRO A 71 1.06 -2.76 -14.31
C PRO A 71 2.53 -2.92 -13.91
N GLU A 72 3.45 -2.24 -14.59
CA GLU A 72 4.88 -2.36 -14.33
C GLU A 72 5.26 -1.67 -13.01
N ALA A 73 4.60 -0.57 -12.68
CA ALA A 73 4.71 0.03 -11.35
C ALA A 73 4.31 -0.95 -10.24
N ALA A 74 3.18 -1.65 -10.37
CA ALA A 74 2.75 -2.65 -9.40
C ALA A 74 3.78 -3.81 -9.27
N HIS A 75 4.26 -4.33 -10.41
CA HIS A 75 5.30 -5.36 -10.43
C HIS A 75 6.61 -4.88 -9.78
N GLY A 76 7.00 -3.64 -10.06
CA GLY A 76 8.19 -2.98 -9.50
C GLY A 76 8.10 -2.86 -7.99
N VAL A 77 6.96 -2.45 -7.45
CA VAL A 77 6.72 -2.35 -6.00
C VAL A 77 6.77 -3.72 -5.34
N VAL A 78 6.14 -4.74 -5.93
CA VAL A 78 6.19 -6.12 -5.42
C VAL A 78 7.64 -6.64 -5.38
N ARG A 79 8.41 -6.41 -6.45
CA ARG A 79 9.83 -6.79 -6.50
C ARG A 79 10.64 -6.07 -5.44
N ALA A 80 10.52 -4.75 -5.35
CA ALA A 80 11.26 -3.92 -4.41
C ALA A 80 10.95 -4.31 -2.94
N ALA A 81 9.67 -4.56 -2.62
CA ALA A 81 9.28 -5.01 -1.29
C ALA A 81 9.92 -6.35 -0.93
N ARG A 82 9.91 -7.32 -1.87
CA ARG A 82 10.54 -8.63 -1.67
C ARG A 82 12.04 -8.53 -1.46
N GLU A 83 12.75 -7.82 -2.34
CA GLU A 83 14.21 -7.67 -2.28
C GLU A 83 14.68 -6.96 -1.00
N ARG A 84 13.86 -6.03 -0.49
CA ARG A 84 14.16 -5.24 0.71
C ARG A 84 13.54 -5.78 1.99
N LYS A 85 12.85 -6.92 1.93
CA LYS A 85 12.16 -7.54 3.06
C LYS A 85 11.13 -6.61 3.72
N ILE A 86 10.45 -5.80 2.91
CA ILE A 86 9.34 -4.97 3.35
C ILE A 86 8.07 -5.82 3.38
N PRO A 87 7.29 -5.80 4.48
CA PRO A 87 6.01 -6.49 4.54
C PRO A 87 5.08 -6.07 3.40
N LEU A 88 4.54 -7.06 2.69
CA LEU A 88 3.61 -6.85 1.59
C LEU A 88 2.43 -7.81 1.69
N VAL A 89 1.22 -7.29 1.45
CA VAL A 89 0.00 -8.08 1.28
C VAL A 89 -0.62 -7.73 -0.07
N GLY A 90 -0.89 -8.75 -0.90
CA GLY A 90 -1.72 -8.60 -2.10
C GLY A 90 -3.11 -9.17 -1.83
N THR A 91 -4.14 -8.55 -2.41
CA THR A 91 -5.55 -8.98 -2.30
C THR A 91 -6.14 -9.36 -3.64
#